data_AF-A0A2T4J3E6-F1
#
_entry.id   AF-A0A2T4J3E6-F1
#
_cell.length_a   1.000
_cell.length_b   1.000
_cell.length_c   1.000
_cell.angle_alpha   90.00
_cell.angle_beta   90.00
_cell.angle_gamma   90.00
#
_symmetry.space_group_name_H-M   'P 1'
#
loop_
_entity.id
_entity.type
_entity.pdbx_description
1 polymer ?
#
loop_
_entity_poly.entity_id
_entity_poly.type
_entity_poly.pdbx_seq_one_letter_code
_entity_poly.pdbx_strand_id
1 'polypeptide(L)'
;MVGTAVAQRKQKYVNLEDYYDAQISQLDEVNTQIVERKRQANLELTRLKKLARNPATRSQAVAELKSAQQKNRELLSLSADEIKVQRDGVAQESKGSKLPPAKIKAWSTKCDEAQKNIDELTELNDQYDSAKYL
;
A
#
# COMPACT_ATOMS: atom_id res chain seq x y z
N MET A 1 44.59 22.89 -5.45
CA MET A 1 43.28 22.31 -5.81
C MET A 1 42.68 21.66 -4.57
N VAL A 2 42.06 22.44 -3.69
CA VAL A 2 41.42 21.95 -2.46
C VAL A 2 39.99 22.47 -2.48
N GLY A 3 39.05 21.64 -2.91
CA GLY A 3 37.65 22.05 -3.08
C GLY A 3 36.71 20.98 -3.61
N THR A 4 37.21 19.88 -4.16
CA THR A 4 36.36 18.90 -4.87
C THR A 4 35.83 17.77 -3.99
N ALA A 5 36.54 17.33 -2.96
CA ALA A 5 36.10 16.16 -2.17
C ALA A 5 34.89 16.44 -1.26
N VAL A 6 34.78 17.66 -0.70
CA VAL A 6 33.62 18.06 0.12
C VAL A 6 32.41 18.40 -0.76
N ALA A 7 32.62 19.03 -1.91
CA ALA A 7 31.57 19.33 -2.87
C ALA A 7 30.99 18.05 -3.53
N GLN A 8 31.84 17.10 -3.92
CA GLN A 8 31.39 15.80 -4.44
C GLN A 8 30.71 14.94 -3.36
N ARG A 9 31.18 15.00 -2.10
CA ARG A 9 30.47 14.35 -0.98
C ARG A 9 29.10 14.98 -0.79
N LYS A 10 28.99 16.31 -0.73
CA LYS A 10 27.70 17.01 -0.59
C LYS A 10 26.74 16.70 -1.75
N GLN A 11 27.20 16.71 -2.99
CA GLN A 11 26.38 16.30 -4.14
C GLN A 11 25.89 14.85 -4.05
N LYS A 12 26.74 13.92 -3.58
CA LYS A 12 26.33 12.52 -3.39
C LYS A 12 25.29 12.35 -2.28
N TYR A 13 25.33 13.19 -1.24
CA TYR A 13 24.32 13.21 -0.17
C TYR A 13 23.02 13.89 -0.59
N VAL A 14 23.06 14.95 -1.42
CA VAL A 14 21.87 15.57 -2.01
C VAL A 14 21.09 14.54 -2.85
N ASN A 15 21.79 13.77 -3.68
CA ASN A 15 21.16 12.69 -4.46
C ASN A 15 20.63 11.52 -3.60
N LEU A 16 21.18 11.31 -2.40
CA LEU A 16 20.65 10.30 -1.47
C LEU A 16 19.38 10.82 -0.79
N GLU A 17 19.41 12.05 -0.27
CA GLU A 17 18.23 12.67 0.37
C GLU A 17 17.04 12.74 -0.58
N ASP A 18 17.25 13.15 -1.84
CA ASP A 18 16.22 13.18 -2.87
C ASP A 18 15.66 11.78 -3.19
N TYR A 19 16.54 10.76 -3.24
CA TYR A 19 16.12 9.37 -3.44
C TYR A 19 15.21 8.88 -2.30
N TYR A 20 15.50 9.24 -1.05
CA TYR A 20 14.68 8.81 0.09
C TYR A 20 13.36 9.55 0.20
N ASP A 21 13.36 10.86 -0.07
CA ASP A 21 12.11 11.61 -0.12
C ASP A 21 11.21 11.08 -1.25
N ALA A 22 11.79 10.58 -2.36
CA ALA A 22 11.05 9.85 -3.38
C ALA A 22 10.49 8.50 -2.89
N GLN A 23 11.26 7.69 -2.13
CA GLN A 23 10.75 6.41 -1.58
C GLN A 23 9.60 6.63 -0.58
N ILE A 24 9.72 7.63 0.30
CA ILE A 24 8.65 7.98 1.24
C ILE A 24 7.41 8.49 0.49
N SER A 25 7.61 9.35 -0.52
CA SER A 25 6.53 9.85 -1.38
C SER A 25 5.81 8.72 -2.11
N GLN A 26 6.54 7.71 -2.61
CA GLN A 26 5.97 6.54 -3.27
C GLN A 26 5.13 5.70 -2.30
N LEU A 27 5.60 5.50 -1.07
CA LEU A 27 4.83 4.81 -0.03
C LEU A 27 3.57 5.58 0.39
N ASP A 28 3.63 6.91 0.45
CA ASP A 28 2.45 7.73 0.71
C ASP A 28 1.41 7.65 -0.41
N GLU A 29 1.85 7.56 -1.66
CA GLU A 29 0.96 7.35 -2.81
C GLU A 29 0.30 5.96 -2.75
N VAL A 30 1.07 4.90 -2.52
CA VAL A 30 0.54 3.53 -2.33
C VAL A 30 -0.46 3.50 -1.18
N ASN A 31 -0.13 4.13 -0.04
CA ASN A 31 -1.05 4.24 1.10
C ASN A 31 -2.36 4.95 0.73
N THR A 32 -2.26 6.08 0.01
CA THR A 32 -3.43 6.83 -0.44
C THR A 32 -4.33 5.99 -1.33
N GLN A 33 -3.74 5.24 -2.27
CA GLN A 33 -4.48 4.34 -3.16
C GLN A 33 -5.19 3.21 -2.38
N ILE A 34 -4.51 2.59 -1.41
CA ILE A 34 -5.11 1.53 -0.58
C ILE A 34 -6.26 2.09 0.26
N VAL A 35 -6.07 3.25 0.90
CA VAL A 35 -7.10 3.89 1.73
C VAL A 35 -8.34 4.24 0.89
N GLU A 36 -8.16 4.84 -0.29
CA GLU A 36 -9.28 5.18 -1.16
C GLU A 36 -9.98 3.91 -1.68
N ARG A 37 -9.24 2.86 -2.05
CA ARG A 37 -9.85 1.60 -2.45
C ARG A 37 -10.64 0.95 -1.31
N LYS A 38 -10.14 0.98 -0.07
CA LYS A 38 -10.88 0.51 1.11
C LYS A 38 -12.19 1.26 1.30
N ARG A 39 -12.18 2.58 1.11
CA ARG A 39 -13.38 3.41 1.17
C ARG A 39 -14.40 2.98 0.10
N GLN A 40 -13.95 2.83 -1.14
CA GLN A 40 -14.81 2.39 -2.26
C GLN A 40 -15.36 0.98 -2.05
N ALA A 41 -14.52 0.05 -1.60
CA ALA A 41 -14.91 -1.33 -1.37
C ALA A 41 -15.92 -1.46 -0.20
N ASN A 42 -15.78 -0.66 0.86
CA ASN A 42 -16.81 -0.60 1.91
C ASN A 42 -18.19 -0.15 1.38
N LEU A 43 -18.20 0.87 0.52
CA LEU A 43 -19.43 1.38 -0.10
C LEU A 43 -20.05 0.36 -1.05
N GLU A 44 -19.22 -0.27 -1.90
CA GLU A 44 -19.64 -1.35 -2.80
C GLU A 44 -20.22 -2.54 -2.03
N LEU A 45 -19.53 -3.02 -0.99
CA LEU A 45 -19.99 -4.14 -0.16
C LEU A 45 -21.35 -3.84 0.47
N THR A 46 -21.53 -2.63 1.00
CA THR A 46 -22.80 -2.19 1.60
C THR A 46 -23.92 -2.16 0.57
N ARG A 47 -23.66 -1.61 -0.63
CA ARG A 47 -24.65 -1.57 -1.72
C ARG A 47 -25.03 -2.97 -2.17
N LEU A 48 -24.04 -3.85 -2.36
CA LEU A 48 -24.24 -5.21 -2.85
C LEU A 48 -24.97 -6.11 -1.84
N LYS A 49 -24.68 -5.98 -0.54
CA LYS A 49 -25.45 -6.64 0.52
C LYS A 49 -26.93 -6.26 0.49
N LYS A 50 -27.26 -5.00 0.19
CA LYS A 50 -28.66 -4.56 0.03
C LYS A 50 -29.29 -5.16 -1.23
N LEU A 51 -28.57 -5.17 -2.34
CA LEU A 51 -29.03 -5.73 -3.61
C LEU A 51 -29.28 -7.25 -3.53
N ALA A 52 -28.44 -7.97 -2.78
CA ALA A 52 -28.55 -9.42 -2.59
C ALA A 52 -29.79 -9.83 -1.78
N ARG A 53 -30.36 -8.94 -0.96
CA ARG A 53 -31.60 -9.21 -0.20
C ARG A 53 -32.83 -9.37 -1.09
N ASN A 54 -32.80 -8.81 -2.31
CA ASN A 54 -33.89 -8.97 -3.26
C ASN A 54 -33.61 -10.20 -4.15
N PRO A 55 -34.47 -11.24 -4.13
CA PRO A 55 -34.29 -12.44 -4.94
C PRO A 55 -34.12 -12.16 -6.43
N ALA A 56 -34.81 -11.15 -6.97
CA ALA A 56 -34.77 -10.80 -8.39
C ALA A 56 -33.40 -10.27 -8.83
N THR A 57 -32.63 -9.66 -7.92
CA THR A 57 -31.33 -9.04 -8.21
C THR A 57 -30.16 -9.78 -7.57
N ARG A 58 -30.41 -10.90 -6.88
CA ARG A 58 -29.40 -11.63 -6.12
C ARG A 58 -28.26 -12.16 -7.01
N SER A 59 -28.58 -12.75 -8.15
CA SER A 59 -27.58 -13.27 -9.10
C SER A 59 -26.67 -12.16 -9.65
N GLN A 60 -27.24 -10.98 -9.93
CA GLN A 60 -26.48 -9.80 -10.34
C GLN A 60 -25.57 -9.32 -9.20
N ALA A 61 -26.10 -9.24 -7.97
CA ALA A 61 -25.32 -8.85 -6.80
C ALA A 61 -24.11 -9.78 -6.56
N VAL A 62 -24.29 -11.10 -6.71
CA VAL A 62 -23.20 -12.07 -6.58
C VAL A 62 -22.13 -11.90 -7.67
N ALA A 63 -22.51 -11.65 -8.92
CA ALA A 63 -21.57 -11.39 -9.99
C ALA A 63 -20.75 -10.10 -9.75
N GLU A 64 -21.41 -9.04 -9.32
CA GLU A 64 -20.75 -7.77 -8.97
C GLU A 64 -19.86 -7.91 -7.73
N LEU A 65 -20.25 -8.71 -6.72
CA LEU A 65 -19.40 -9.04 -5.56
C LEU A 65 -18.10 -9.72 -6.00
N LYS A 66 -18.16 -10.72 -6.90
CA LYS A 66 -16.98 -11.39 -7.44
C LYS A 66 -16.07 -10.43 -8.20
N SER A 67 -16.64 -9.54 -9.02
CA SER A 67 -15.87 -8.54 -9.77
C SER A 67 -15.17 -7.54 -8.85
N ALA A 68 -15.87 -7.04 -7.82
CA ALA A 68 -15.28 -6.15 -6.82
C ALA A 68 -14.18 -6.84 -6.00
N GLN A 69 -14.39 -8.11 -5.64
CA GLN A 69 -13.39 -8.94 -4.95
C GLN A 69 -12.12 -9.11 -5.81
N GLN A 70 -12.27 -9.36 -7.11
CA GLN A 70 -11.14 -9.50 -8.04
C GLN A 70 -10.28 -8.22 -8.10
N LYS A 71 -10.92 -7.05 -8.23
CA LYS A 71 -10.22 -5.76 -8.23
C LYS A 71 -9.45 -5.51 -6.93
N ASN A 72 -10.01 -5.90 -5.79
CA ASN A 72 -9.32 -5.81 -4.51
C ASN A 72 -8.09 -6.73 -4.46
N ARG A 73 -8.20 -7.96 -4.98
CA ARG A 73 -7.07 -8.91 -5.04
C ARG A 73 -5.92 -8.40 -5.90
N GLU A 74 -6.23 -7.80 -7.05
CA GLU A 74 -5.22 -7.21 -7.94
C GLU A 74 -4.44 -6.09 -7.23
N LEU A 75 -5.15 -5.18 -6.56
CA LEU A 75 -4.50 -4.12 -5.78
C LEU A 75 -3.68 -4.70 -4.62
N LEU A 76 -4.23 -5.66 -3.87
CA LEU A 76 -3.53 -6.30 -2.75
C LEU A 76 -2.22 -6.95 -3.19
N SER A 77 -2.21 -7.64 -4.34
CA SER A 77 -1.01 -8.27 -4.88
C SER A 77 0.06 -7.23 -5.21
N LEU A 78 -0.30 -6.18 -5.96
CA LEU A 78 0.64 -5.14 -6.37
C LEU A 78 1.19 -4.36 -5.18
N SER A 79 0.33 -4.00 -4.22
CA SER A 79 0.73 -3.26 -3.04
C SER A 79 1.58 -4.09 -2.07
N ALA A 80 1.31 -5.39 -1.93
CA ALA A 80 2.08 -6.26 -1.03
C ALA A 80 3.51 -6.47 -1.54
N ASP A 81 3.68 -6.66 -2.85
CA ASP A 81 5.01 -6.79 -3.47
C ASP A 81 5.81 -5.49 -3.31
N GLU A 82 5.18 -4.33 -3.54
CA GLU A 82 5.82 -3.02 -3.36
C GLU A 82 6.27 -2.81 -1.91
N ILE A 83 5.40 -3.04 -0.92
CA ILE A 83 5.78 -2.88 0.50
C ILE A 83 6.91 -3.85 0.89
N LYS A 84 6.89 -5.08 0.37
CA LYS A 84 7.97 -6.04 0.64
C LYS A 84 9.31 -5.53 0.13
N VAL A 85 9.38 -5.05 -1.11
CA VAL A 85 10.59 -4.45 -1.68
C VAL A 85 11.07 -3.27 -0.83
N GLN A 86 10.15 -2.41 -0.39
CA GLN A 86 10.45 -1.26 0.46
C GLN A 86 10.99 -1.68 1.84
N ARG A 87 10.43 -2.72 2.47
CA ARG A 87 10.93 -3.27 3.75
C ARG A 87 12.30 -3.91 3.62
N ASP A 88 12.55 -4.64 2.54
CA ASP A 88 13.87 -5.21 2.25
C ASP A 88 14.90 -4.09 2.08
N GLY A 89 14.52 -2.98 1.43
CA GLY A 89 15.31 -1.74 1.35
C GLY A 89 15.64 -1.15 2.73
N VAL A 90 14.64 -0.98 3.61
CA VAL A 90 14.86 -0.52 5.00
C VAL A 90 15.84 -1.44 5.75
N ALA A 91 15.70 -2.76 5.60
CA ALA A 91 16.54 -3.73 6.29
C ALA A 91 18.00 -3.73 5.78
N GLN A 92 18.19 -3.54 4.48
CA GLN A 92 19.52 -3.40 3.88
C GLN A 92 20.20 -2.12 4.37
N GLU A 93 19.47 -1.00 4.34
CA GLU A 93 19.99 0.29 4.77
C GLU A 93 20.31 0.31 6.28
N SER A 94 19.50 -0.37 7.10
CA SER A 94 19.72 -0.48 8.55
C SER A 94 21.01 -1.22 8.94
N LYS A 95 21.57 -2.05 8.05
CA LYS A 95 22.74 -2.90 8.33
C LYS A 95 24.07 -2.29 7.90
N GLY A 96 24.08 -1.21 7.12
CA GLY A 96 25.33 -0.67 6.58
C GLY A 96 25.27 0.72 5.95
N SER A 97 24.15 1.44 6.09
CA SER A 97 23.98 2.73 5.43
C SER A 97 24.59 3.90 6.19
N LYS A 98 24.88 4.96 5.43
CA LYS A 98 25.19 6.31 5.94
C LYS A 98 23.93 7.14 6.22
N LEU A 99 22.75 6.54 6.09
CA LEU A 99 21.47 7.17 6.36
C LEU A 99 21.35 7.65 7.81
N PRO A 100 20.72 8.82 8.04
CA PRO A 100 20.30 9.21 9.36
C PRO A 100 19.29 8.19 9.93
N PRO A 101 19.49 7.68 11.16
CA PRO A 101 18.57 6.72 11.78
C PRO A 101 17.10 7.21 11.82
N ALA A 102 16.89 8.52 11.91
CA ALA A 102 15.56 9.12 11.89
C ALA A 102 14.81 8.89 10.56
N LYS A 103 15.51 8.93 9.42
CA LYS A 103 14.91 8.70 8.09
C LYS A 103 14.59 7.22 7.87
N ILE A 104 15.49 6.32 8.31
CA ILE A 104 15.23 4.86 8.31
C ILE A 104 13.98 4.55 9.14
N LYS A 105 13.87 5.16 10.33
CA LYS A 105 12.70 5.01 11.19
C LYS A 105 11.42 5.51 10.52
N ALA A 106 11.46 6.70 9.90
CA ALA A 106 10.30 7.25 9.20
C ALA A 106 9.85 6.34 8.04
N TRP A 107 10.79 5.84 7.24
CA TRP A 107 10.52 4.89 6.15
C TRP A 107 9.92 3.59 6.68
N SER A 108 10.51 3.01 7.74
CA SER A 108 9.97 1.81 8.40
C SER A 108 8.53 2.03 8.88
N THR A 109 8.24 3.16 9.52
CA THR A 109 6.89 3.49 9.98
C THR A 109 5.90 3.52 8.82
N LYS A 110 6.29 4.09 7.67
CA LYS A 110 5.44 4.12 6.47
C LYS A 110 5.16 2.75 5.89
N CYS A 111 6.15 1.86 5.89
CA CYS A 111 5.95 0.46 5.52
C CYS A 111 4.97 -0.24 6.48
N ASP A 112 5.06 0.02 7.79
CA ASP A 112 4.16 -0.57 8.78
C ASP A 112 2.72 -0.03 8.64
N GLU A 113 2.54 1.26 8.38
CA GLU A 113 1.24 1.87 8.06
C GLU A 113 0.61 1.24 6.80
N ALA A 114 1.42 1.05 5.76
CA ALA A 114 0.98 0.45 4.51
C ALA A 114 0.60 -1.03 4.71
N GLN A 115 1.37 -1.78 5.49
CA GLN A 115 1.05 -3.17 5.81
C GLN A 115 -0.28 -3.28 6.54
N LYS A 116 -0.52 -2.44 7.55
CA LYS A 116 -1.81 -2.38 8.25
C LYS A 116 -2.97 -2.11 7.29
N ASN A 117 -2.78 -1.21 6.33
CA ASN A 117 -3.80 -0.93 5.31
C ASN A 117 -4.06 -2.12 4.39
N ILE A 118 -3.02 -2.89 4.01
CA ILE A 118 -3.17 -4.15 3.27
C ILE A 118 -3.94 -5.19 4.09
N ASP A 119 -3.62 -5.35 5.36
CA ASP A 119 -4.27 -6.32 6.24
C ASP A 119 -5.77 -6.01 6.35
N GLU A 120 -6.12 -4.74 6.58
CA GLU A 120 -7.52 -4.29 6.64
C GLU A 120 -8.26 -4.44 5.29
N LEU A 121 -7.59 -4.21 4.15
CA LEU A 121 -8.18 -4.45 2.82
C LEU A 121 -8.36 -5.96 2.56
N THR A 122 -7.47 -6.81 3.08
CA THR A 122 -7.57 -8.27 3.00
C THR A 122 -8.78 -8.77 3.78
N GLU A 123 -8.95 -8.33 5.03
CA GLU A 123 -10.13 -8.66 5.85
C GLU A 123 -11.43 -8.24 5.16
N LEU A 124 -11.46 -7.04 4.58
CA LEU A 124 -12.62 -6.57 3.84
C LEU A 124 -12.91 -7.46 2.62
N ASN A 125 -11.88 -7.92 1.93
CA ASN A 125 -12.01 -8.83 0.79
C ASN A 125 -12.57 -10.21 1.18
N ASP A 126 -12.24 -10.69 2.38
CA ASP A 126 -12.80 -11.93 2.94
C ASP A 126 -14.30 -11.77 3.29
N GLN A 127 -14.73 -10.55 3.65
CA GLN A 127 -16.15 -10.26 3.82
C GLN A 127 -16.94 -10.32 2.50
N TYR A 128 -16.32 -9.97 1.36
CA TYR A 128 -16.93 -10.19 0.05
C TYR A 128 -17.13 -11.68 -0.23
N ASP A 129 -16.15 -12.51 0.13
CA ASP A 129 -16.25 -13.96 -0.04
C ASP A 129 -17.40 -14.55 0.78
N SER A 130 -17.58 -14.06 2.01
CA SER A 130 -18.68 -14.48 2.88
C SER A 130 -20.04 -13.97 2.38
N ALA A 131 -20.10 -12.76 1.81
CA ALA A 131 -21.35 -12.13 1.36
C ALA A 131 -21.99 -12.83 0.16
N LYS A 132 -21.24 -13.63 -0.63
CA LYS A 132 -21.80 -14.40 -1.76
C LYS A 132 -22.80 -15.48 -1.33
N TYR A 133 -22.82 -15.84 -0.04
CA TYR A 133 -23.71 -16.84 0.54
C TYR A 133 -24.96 -16.25 1.22
N LEU A 134 -25.07 -14.91 1.31
CA LEU A 134 -26.26 -14.21 1.82
C LEU A 134 -27.42 -14.28 0.84
#